data_AF-A0A7K4K2T1-F1
#
_entry.id   AF-A0A7K4K2T1-F1
#
_cell.length_a   1.000
_cell.length_b   1.000
_cell.length_c   1.000
_cell.angle_alpha   90.00
_cell.angle_beta   90.00
_cell.angle_gamma   90.00
#
_symmetry.space_group_name_H-M   'P 1'
#
loop_
_entity.id
_entity.type
_entity.pdbx_description
1 polymer ?
#
loop_
_entity_poly.entity_id
_entity_poly.type
_entity_poly.pdbx_seq_one_letter_code
_entity_poly.pdbx_strand_id
1 'polypeptide(L)'
;TPPPTLDSLTVNFTITNLPYDHDLAVPHSAKLNTTQRVMSTLLNKLLRESSIGPAFVQCQPTAFRYVRQGDNTQVDAVCTYRNESSGPPLDRVGLYHEVSNKTRGITQLGPYSLDKDSLYVN
;
A
#
# COMPACT_ATOMS: atom_id res chain seq x y z
N THR A 1 -27.59 15.30 6.53
CA THR A 1 -26.65 14.26 6.10
C THR A 1 -25.76 13.94 7.29
N PRO A 2 -25.53 12.68 7.67
CA PRO A 2 -24.61 12.36 8.75
C PRO A 2 -23.18 12.79 8.38
N PRO A 3 -22.31 13.10 9.36
CA PRO A 3 -20.93 13.49 9.09
C PRO A 3 -20.16 12.38 8.35
N PRO A 4 -19.20 12.72 7.47
CA PRO A 4 -18.29 11.75 6.88
C PRO A 4 -17.46 11.06 7.97
N THR A 5 -17.36 9.75 7.95
CA THR A 5 -16.49 8.96 8.84
C THR A 5 -15.16 8.65 8.17
N LEU A 6 -14.12 8.36 8.95
CA LEU A 6 -12.87 7.84 8.42
C LEU A 6 -12.89 6.31 8.50
N ASP A 7 -12.74 5.66 7.36
CA ASP A 7 -12.56 4.22 7.26
C ASP A 7 -11.16 3.89 6.75
N SER A 8 -10.78 2.62 6.90
CA SER A 8 -9.49 2.11 6.47
C SER A 8 -9.63 0.87 5.60
N LEU A 9 -8.64 0.72 4.72
CA LEU A 9 -8.35 -0.50 3.98
C LEU A 9 -6.88 -0.83 4.17
N THR A 10 -6.54 -2.10 3.99
CA THR A 10 -5.20 -2.65 4.00
C THR A 10 -4.73 -2.88 2.58
N VAL A 11 -3.46 -2.58 2.31
CA VAL A 11 -2.77 -2.91 1.06
C VAL A 11 -1.50 -3.64 1.42
N ASN A 12 -1.38 -4.88 0.94
CA ASN A 12 -0.22 -5.72 1.20
C ASN A 12 0.38 -6.15 -0.15
N PHE A 13 1.70 -6.22 -0.24
CA PHE A 13 2.42 -6.74 -1.42
C PHE A 13 3.85 -7.10 -1.04
N THR A 14 4.52 -7.88 -1.89
CA THR A 14 5.91 -8.28 -1.71
C THR A 14 6.79 -7.60 -2.74
N ILE A 15 7.87 -6.99 -2.28
CA ILE A 15 8.91 -6.38 -3.11
C ILE A 15 10.04 -7.40 -3.31
N THR A 16 10.40 -7.63 -4.56
CA THR A 16 11.39 -8.65 -4.97
C THR A 16 12.79 -8.09 -5.20
N ASN A 17 12.94 -6.77 -5.33
CA ASN A 17 14.24 -6.11 -5.49
C ASN A 17 14.64 -5.25 -4.27
N LEU A 18 14.05 -5.53 -3.11
CA LEU A 18 14.44 -4.99 -1.81
C LEU A 18 14.72 -6.16 -0.87
N PRO A 19 15.97 -6.62 -0.79
CA PRO A 19 16.35 -7.65 0.16
C PRO A 19 16.02 -7.19 1.58
N TYR A 20 15.42 -8.08 2.35
CA TYR A 20 15.11 -7.84 3.74
C TYR A 20 16.39 -7.59 4.52
N ASP A 21 16.29 -6.66 5.46
CA ASP A 21 17.36 -6.24 6.33
C ASP A 21 16.76 -6.04 7.71
N HIS A 22 17.46 -6.51 8.74
CA HIS A 22 17.00 -6.40 10.12
C HIS A 22 16.75 -4.96 10.54
N ASP A 23 17.45 -3.97 9.94
CA ASP A 23 17.19 -2.56 10.19
C ASP A 23 15.76 -2.15 9.80
N LEU A 24 15.08 -2.86 8.89
CA LEU A 24 13.67 -2.64 8.56
C LEU A 24 12.70 -3.03 9.70
N ALA A 25 13.18 -3.76 10.71
CA ALA A 25 12.41 -4.09 11.92
C ALA A 25 12.86 -3.27 13.15
N VAL A 26 13.94 -2.51 13.05
CA VAL A 26 14.46 -1.69 14.15
C VAL A 26 13.75 -0.33 14.19
N PRO A 27 13.01 0.00 15.27
CA PRO A 27 12.38 1.30 15.40
C PRO A 27 13.38 2.45 15.24
N HIS A 28 12.99 3.47 14.48
CA HIS A 28 13.79 4.66 14.19
C HIS A 28 15.11 4.44 13.43
N SER A 29 15.36 3.24 12.89
CA SER A 29 16.52 3.03 12.02
C SER A 29 16.44 3.94 10.78
N ALA A 30 17.59 4.36 10.26
CA ALA A 30 17.63 5.17 9.05
C ALA A 30 16.99 4.45 7.86
N LYS A 31 17.18 3.12 7.76
CA LYS A 31 16.62 2.30 6.69
C LYS A 31 15.10 2.19 6.78
N LEU A 32 14.55 1.92 7.97
CA LEU A 32 13.10 1.88 8.18
C LEU A 32 12.47 3.23 7.86
N ASN A 33 12.99 4.32 8.44
CA ASN A 33 12.46 5.67 8.22
C ASN A 33 12.46 6.07 6.74
N THR A 34 13.55 5.75 6.02
CA THR A 34 13.67 6.05 4.59
C THR A 34 12.70 5.21 3.77
N THR A 35 12.64 3.90 4.02
CA THR A 35 11.75 2.98 3.30
C THR A 35 10.28 3.34 3.54
N GLN A 36 9.89 3.66 4.77
CA GLN A 36 8.54 4.15 5.10
C GLN A 36 8.19 5.40 4.31
N ARG A 37 9.06 6.42 4.28
CA ARG A 37 8.80 7.67 3.54
C ARG A 37 8.60 7.40 2.05
N VAL A 38 9.49 6.64 1.43
CA VAL A 38 9.39 6.30 0.00
C VAL A 38 8.11 5.52 -0.28
N MET A 39 7.79 4.50 0.51
CA MET A 39 6.57 3.72 0.34
C MET A 39 5.30 4.54 0.54
N SER A 40 5.25 5.38 1.57
CA SER A 40 4.14 6.31 1.77
C SER A 40 3.93 7.20 0.54
N THR A 41 4.99 7.77 -0.02
CA THR A 41 4.90 8.60 -1.23
C THR A 41 4.33 7.82 -2.42
N LEU A 42 4.83 6.60 -2.66
CA LEU A 42 4.39 5.77 -3.78
C LEU A 42 2.93 5.34 -3.64
N LEU A 43 2.53 4.85 -2.46
CA LEU A 43 1.15 4.42 -2.20
C LEU A 43 0.17 5.59 -2.19
N ASN A 44 0.57 6.72 -1.61
CA ASN A 44 -0.26 7.93 -1.65
C ASN A 44 -0.50 8.40 -3.07
N LYS A 45 0.52 8.39 -3.94
CA LYS A 45 0.35 8.74 -5.34
C LYS A 45 -0.58 7.75 -6.04
N LEU A 46 -0.32 6.46 -5.86
CA LEU A 46 -1.08 5.37 -6.48
C LEU A 46 -2.58 5.46 -6.17
N LEU A 47 -2.94 5.64 -4.90
CA LEU A 47 -4.34 5.68 -4.47
C LEU A 47 -5.01 7.04 -4.70
N ARG A 48 -4.25 8.14 -4.78
CA ARG A 48 -4.80 9.43 -5.25
C ARG A 48 -5.23 9.40 -6.71
N GLU A 49 -4.58 8.58 -7.51
CA GLU A 49 -4.87 8.43 -8.94
C GLU A 49 -5.90 7.32 -9.24
N SER A 50 -6.44 6.64 -8.24
CA SER A 50 -7.50 5.62 -8.39
C SER A 50 -8.88 6.21 -8.10
N SER A 51 -9.92 5.40 -8.26
CA SER A 51 -11.32 5.75 -8.00
C SER A 51 -11.57 6.28 -6.58
N ILE A 52 -10.76 5.89 -5.59
CA ILE A 52 -10.87 6.41 -4.23
C ILE A 52 -10.22 7.77 -4.02
N GLY A 53 -9.46 8.27 -5.00
CA GLY A 53 -8.67 9.50 -4.90
C GLY A 53 -9.41 10.71 -4.31
N PRO A 54 -10.66 11.00 -4.70
CA PRO A 54 -11.43 12.11 -4.13
C PRO A 54 -11.69 11.99 -2.62
N ALA A 55 -11.85 10.77 -2.12
CA ALA A 55 -12.09 10.46 -0.71
C ALA A 55 -10.80 10.12 0.06
N PHE A 56 -9.71 9.83 -0.63
CA PHE A 56 -8.48 9.34 -0.07
C PHE A 56 -7.78 10.37 0.83
N VAL A 57 -7.36 9.93 2.02
CA VAL A 57 -6.62 10.76 2.97
C VAL A 57 -5.13 10.47 2.88
N GLN A 58 -4.73 9.24 3.23
CA GLN A 58 -3.32 8.81 3.27
C GLN A 58 -3.18 7.28 3.35
N CYS A 59 -2.02 6.77 2.98
CA CYS A 59 -1.53 5.43 3.22
C CYS A 59 -0.31 5.50 4.12
N GLN A 60 -0.27 4.64 5.13
CA GLN A 60 0.83 4.49 6.05
C GLN A 60 1.34 3.05 6.02
N PRO A 61 2.59 2.81 5.57
CA PRO A 61 3.25 1.52 5.73
C PRO A 61 3.40 1.20 7.21
N THR A 62 2.85 0.08 7.64
CA THR A 62 2.82 -0.38 9.04
C THR A 62 3.93 -1.37 9.34
N ALA A 63 4.38 -2.16 8.37
CA ALA A 63 5.43 -3.16 8.57
C ALA A 63 6.20 -3.51 7.30
N PHE A 64 7.46 -3.94 7.49
CA PHE A 64 8.31 -4.56 6.49
C PHE A 64 8.75 -5.92 7.02
N ARG A 65 8.27 -7.01 6.41
CA ARG A 65 8.43 -8.37 6.92
C ARG A 65 9.28 -9.21 5.97
N TYR A 66 10.09 -10.09 6.57
CA TYR A 66 10.88 -11.06 5.82
C TYR A 66 9.99 -12.09 5.11
N VAL A 67 10.28 -12.36 3.84
CA VAL A 67 9.71 -13.48 3.09
C VAL A 67 10.85 -14.40 2.66
N ARG A 68 10.73 -15.70 2.97
CA ARG A 68 11.80 -16.70 2.73
C ARG A 68 12.26 -16.80 1.28
N GLN A 69 11.40 -16.47 0.31
CA GLN A 69 11.71 -16.58 -1.10
C GLN A 69 12.58 -15.40 -1.52
N GLY A 70 13.86 -15.64 -1.82
CA GLY A 70 14.77 -14.63 -2.39
C GLY A 70 15.14 -13.48 -1.44
N ASP A 71 14.99 -13.67 -0.13
CA ASP A 71 15.12 -12.61 0.88
C ASP A 71 14.24 -11.39 0.59
N ASN A 72 13.06 -11.59 0.01
CA ASN A 72 12.15 -10.52 -0.34
C ASN A 72 11.55 -9.82 0.90
N THR A 73 11.03 -8.61 0.68
CA THR A 73 10.38 -7.81 1.73
C THR A 73 8.88 -7.68 1.45
N GLN A 74 8.05 -8.22 2.34
CA GLN A 74 6.61 -7.95 2.36
C GLN A 74 6.35 -6.59 3.01
N VAL A 75 5.51 -5.78 2.37
CA VAL A 75 5.04 -4.49 2.86
C VAL A 75 3.58 -4.65 3.27
N ASP A 76 3.26 -4.21 4.49
CA ASP A 76 1.88 -4.00 4.92
C ASP A 76 1.63 -2.50 5.05
N ALA A 77 0.51 -2.03 4.54
CA ALA A 77 0.11 -0.64 4.65
C ALA A 77 -1.38 -0.51 4.99
N VAL A 78 -1.71 0.51 5.77
CA VAL A 78 -3.09 0.91 6.06
C VAL A 78 -3.36 2.23 5.37
N CYS A 79 -4.42 2.26 4.57
CA CYS A 79 -4.85 3.41 3.80
C CYS A 79 -6.21 3.90 4.32
N THR A 80 -6.28 5.18 4.66
CA THR A 80 -7.47 5.83 5.21
C THR A 80 -8.17 6.65 4.13
N TYR A 81 -9.49 6.60 4.12
CA TYR A 81 -10.34 7.40 3.23
C TYR A 81 -11.57 7.91 3.98
N ARG A 82 -12.19 8.97 3.46
CA ARG A 82 -13.46 9.49 3.95
C ARG A 82 -14.59 8.62 3.39
N ASN A 83 -15.32 7.96 4.26
CA ASN A 83 -16.54 7.26 3.88
C ASN A 83 -17.74 8.14 4.17
N GLU A 84 -18.49 8.46 3.13
CA GLU A 84 -19.79 9.11 3.26
C GLU A 84 -20.80 8.04 3.65
N SER A 85 -21.37 8.14 4.85
CA SER A 85 -22.35 7.16 5.36
C SER A 85 -23.53 6.88 4.44
N SER A 86 -23.87 7.80 3.53
CA SER A 86 -24.92 7.67 2.53
C SER A 86 -24.41 7.28 1.13
N GLY A 87 -23.10 7.12 0.94
CA GLY A 87 -22.49 6.72 -0.33
C GLY A 87 -22.52 5.20 -0.55
N PRO A 88 -22.25 4.75 -1.78
CA PRO A 88 -22.05 3.32 -2.04
C PRO A 88 -20.81 2.81 -1.27
N PRO A 89 -20.79 1.53 -0.86
CA PRO A 89 -19.61 0.94 -0.25
C PRO A 89 -18.43 0.96 -1.20
N LEU A 90 -17.22 0.97 -0.65
CA LEU A 90 -15.98 0.90 -1.41
C LEU A 90 -15.94 -0.39 -2.26
N ASP A 91 -15.80 -0.24 -3.58
CA ASP A 91 -15.52 -1.35 -4.48
C ASP A 91 -14.03 -1.76 -4.37
N ARG A 92 -13.76 -2.65 -3.42
CA ARG A 92 -12.42 -3.21 -3.17
C ARG A 92 -11.88 -4.00 -4.36
N VAL A 93 -12.76 -4.68 -5.10
CA VAL A 93 -12.37 -5.49 -6.26
C VAL A 93 -11.98 -4.58 -7.42
N GLY A 94 -12.79 -3.55 -7.70
CA GLY A 94 -12.44 -2.50 -8.65
C GLY A 94 -11.11 -1.83 -8.28
N LEU A 95 -10.94 -1.44 -7.01
CA LEU A 95 -9.69 -0.84 -6.54
C LEU A 95 -8.49 -1.78 -6.72
N TYR A 96 -8.63 -3.07 -6.44
CA TYR A 96 -7.59 -4.07 -6.69
C TYR A 96 -7.17 -4.08 -8.17
N HIS A 97 -8.14 -4.11 -9.10
CA HIS A 97 -7.85 -4.09 -10.53
C HIS A 97 -7.18 -2.79 -10.98
N GLU A 98 -7.59 -1.64 -10.45
CA GLU A 98 -6.96 -0.36 -10.73
C GLU A 98 -5.50 -0.32 -10.24
N VAL A 99 -5.26 -0.78 -9.00
CA VAL A 99 -3.91 -0.89 -8.43
C VAL A 99 -3.06 -1.85 -9.24
N SER A 100 -3.59 -3.01 -9.63
CA SER A 100 -2.92 -3.98 -10.49
C SER A 100 -2.51 -3.35 -11.83
N ASN A 101 -3.44 -2.69 -12.52
CA ASN A 101 -3.17 -2.03 -13.79
C ASN A 101 -2.11 -0.91 -13.67
N LYS A 102 -2.23 -0.06 -12.64
CA LYS A 102 -1.27 1.03 -12.39
C LYS A 102 0.11 0.54 -11.97
N THR A 103 0.21 -0.69 -11.45
CA THR A 103 1.48 -1.35 -11.11
C THR A 103 1.96 -2.32 -12.20
N ARG A 104 1.52 -2.12 -13.46
CA ARG A 104 1.89 -2.94 -14.62
C ARG A 104 1.58 -4.43 -14.40
N GLY A 105 0.37 -4.71 -13.93
CA GLY A 105 -0.04 -6.06 -13.54
C GLY A 105 0.69 -6.55 -12.30
N ILE A 106 0.86 -5.70 -11.29
CA ILE A 106 1.49 -6.05 -9.99
C ILE A 106 2.97 -6.41 -10.14
N THR A 107 3.65 -5.92 -11.18
CA THR A 107 5.08 -6.21 -11.39
C THR A 107 5.98 -5.05 -11.00
N GLN A 108 5.46 -3.83 -10.93
CA GLN A 108 6.28 -2.64 -10.68
C GLN A 108 5.53 -1.53 -9.94
N LEU A 109 6.17 -0.98 -8.89
CA LEU A 109 5.75 0.24 -8.21
C LEU A 109 6.94 1.19 -8.06
N GLY A 110 7.03 2.18 -8.95
CA GLY A 110 8.17 3.09 -9.00
C GLY A 110 9.49 2.33 -9.24
N PRO A 111 10.49 2.44 -8.35
CA PRO A 111 11.76 1.71 -8.47
C PRO A 111 11.66 0.25 -7.99
N TYR A 112 10.53 -0.17 -7.43
CA TYR A 112 10.38 -1.49 -6.83
C TYR A 112 9.74 -2.49 -7.79
N SER A 113 10.35 -3.67 -7.87
CA SER A 113 9.79 -4.85 -8.54
C SER A 113 8.93 -5.59 -7.53
N LEU A 114 7.77 -6.06 -7.98
CA LEU A 114 6.76 -6.66 -7.12
C LEU A 114 6.54 -8.13 -7.50
N ASP A 115 6.16 -8.94 -6.52
CA ASP A 115 5.64 -10.28 -6.77
C ASP A 115 4.18 -10.16 -7.23
N LYS A 116 3.92 -10.59 -8.47
CA LYS A 116 2.63 -10.47 -9.15
C LYS A 116 1.47 -11.11 -8.39
N ASP A 117 1.73 -12.12 -7.57
CA ASP A 117 0.71 -12.91 -6.88
C ASP A 117 0.51 -12.45 -5.43
N SER A 118 1.22 -11.40 -5.01
CA SER A 118 1.30 -10.96 -3.60
C SER A 118 0.39 -9.80 -3.22
N LEU A 119 -0.22 -9.10 -4.19
CA LEU A 119 -1.07 -7.95 -3.90
C LEU A 119 -2.37 -8.38 -3.22
N TYR A 120 -2.70 -7.72 -2.12
CA TYR A 120 -3.97 -7.88 -1.42
C TYR A 120 -4.54 -6.51 -1.02
N VAL A 121 -5.84 -6.32 -1.20
CA VAL A 121 -6.57 -5.08 -0.86
C VAL A 121 -7.82 -5.45 -0.05
N ASN A 122 -7.92 -5.02 1.22
CA ASN A 122 -9.04 -5.35 2.12
C ASN A 122 -9.34 -4.28 3.16
#